data_AF-A0A7J7WF32-F1
#
_entry.id   AF-A0A7J7WF32-F1
#
_cell.length_a   1.000
_cell.length_b   1.000
_cell.length_c   1.000
_cell.angle_alpha   90.00
_cell.angle_beta   90.00
_cell.angle_gamma   90.00
#
_symmetry.space_group_name_H-M   'P 1'
#
loop_
_entity.id
_entity.type
_entity.pdbx_description
1 polymer ?
#
loop_
_entity_poly.entity_id
_entity_poly.type
_entity_poly.pdbx_seq_one_letter_code
_entity_poly.pdbx_strand_id
1 'polypeptide(L)'
;MLISLLNYEDGVLDPSSIVPLIDGGTEGFKGNARVILPGMTACIECTLELYPPQVNFPMCTIASMPRLPEHCIEYVRLLLWPKEHPFGEGVPLDGDDPDHIQWIFQKSLERASHYNIRGVTYRLTQGVVKRIIPAVASTNAVIAAVCATEVFKIATSAYIPLNNYLVFNDVDGLYTYTFEAERKENCPACSQLPQNIQFSPSAKLQEVLDYLINSASLQMKSPAITATLEGKNRTLYLQSVTSIEERTRPNLSKTLKELGLVDGQELAVADVTTPQTVLFKLHFTS
;
A
#
# COMPACT_ATOMS: atom_id res chain seq x y z
N MET A 1 -6.33 10.21 11.17
CA MET A 1 -6.92 9.15 10.33
C MET A 1 -8.05 8.52 11.14
N LEU A 2 -9.21 8.22 10.58
CA LEU A 2 -10.48 8.16 11.33
C LEU A 2 -10.52 7.10 12.44
N ILE A 3 -9.77 6.00 12.32
CA ILE A 3 -9.65 4.97 13.36
C ILE A 3 -8.97 5.51 14.63
N SER A 4 -8.03 6.46 14.50
CA SER A 4 -7.35 7.06 15.66
C SER A 4 -8.20 8.05 16.43
N LEU A 5 -9.39 8.36 15.93
CA LEU A 5 -10.36 9.20 16.61
C LEU A 5 -11.33 8.38 17.46
N LEU A 6 -11.31 7.05 17.31
CA LEU A 6 -12.20 6.16 18.04
C LEU A 6 -11.86 6.17 19.53
N ASN A 7 -12.88 6.36 20.34
CA ASN A 7 -12.80 6.26 21.79
C ASN A 7 -13.44 4.97 22.25
N TYR A 8 -12.73 4.22 23.10
CA TYR A 8 -13.22 2.99 23.71
C TYR A 8 -13.27 3.16 25.21
N GLU A 9 -14.46 3.07 25.79
CA GLU A 9 -14.70 3.12 27.23
C GLU A 9 -14.93 1.69 27.72
N ASP A 10 -14.00 1.15 28.52
CA ASP A 10 -14.04 -0.23 29.04
C ASP A 10 -14.26 -1.31 27.95
N GLY A 11 -13.68 -1.09 26.76
CA GLY A 11 -13.80 -2.00 25.61
C GLY A 11 -15.07 -1.81 24.78
N VAL A 12 -15.95 -0.89 25.15
CA VAL A 12 -17.13 -0.49 24.38
C VAL A 12 -16.80 0.73 23.54
N LEU A 13 -17.09 0.67 22.24
CA LEU A 13 -16.88 1.79 21.31
C LEU A 13 -17.91 2.90 21.58
N ASP A 14 -17.45 4.13 21.85
CA ASP A 14 -18.31 5.32 21.89
C ASP A 14 -18.76 5.70 20.47
N PRO A 15 -20.06 5.60 20.14
CA PRO A 15 -20.56 5.94 18.80
C PRO A 15 -20.32 7.39 18.39
N SER A 16 -20.18 8.32 19.35
CA SER A 16 -19.97 9.75 19.06
C SER A 16 -18.57 10.03 18.48
N SER A 17 -17.62 9.14 18.76
CA SER A 17 -16.26 9.20 18.23
C SER A 17 -16.13 8.68 16.79
N ILE A 18 -17.20 8.07 16.26
CA ILE A 18 -17.23 7.51 14.92
C ILE A 18 -17.46 8.62 13.90
N VAL A 19 -16.50 8.77 12.99
CA VAL A 19 -16.65 9.62 11.80
C VAL A 19 -16.81 8.71 10.58
N PRO A 20 -18.01 8.66 9.97
CA PRO A 20 -18.25 7.85 8.78
C PRO A 20 -17.33 8.25 7.62
N LEU A 21 -16.83 7.25 6.90
CA LEU A 21 -16.00 7.40 5.71
C LEU A 21 -16.72 6.81 4.51
N ILE A 22 -16.87 7.61 3.46
CA ILE A 22 -17.35 7.16 2.17
C ILE A 22 -16.15 7.22 1.22
N ASP A 23 -15.79 6.07 0.65
CA ASP A 23 -14.66 5.92 -0.26
C ASP A 23 -15.15 5.48 -1.64
N GLY A 24 -14.53 6.03 -2.68
CA GLY A 24 -14.88 5.76 -4.07
C GLY A 24 -13.62 5.62 -4.93
N GLY A 25 -13.58 4.58 -5.75
CA GLY A 25 -12.46 4.30 -6.66
C GLY A 25 -12.93 4.11 -8.10
N THR A 26 -12.10 4.49 -9.06
CA THR A 26 -12.41 4.35 -10.51
C THR A 26 -11.17 3.99 -11.30
N GLU A 27 -11.29 3.04 -12.22
CA GLU A 27 -10.26 2.70 -13.22
C GLU A 27 -10.94 2.34 -14.55
N GLY A 28 -10.76 3.18 -15.57
CA GLY A 28 -11.41 3.03 -16.87
C GLY A 28 -12.94 2.99 -16.75
N PHE A 29 -13.54 1.86 -17.15
CA PHE A 29 -15.00 1.61 -17.10
C PHE A 29 -15.42 0.81 -15.85
N LYS A 30 -14.54 0.68 -14.87
CA LYS A 30 -14.81 0.00 -13.60
C LYS A 30 -14.71 1.00 -12.45
N GLY A 31 -15.48 0.76 -11.41
CA GLY A 31 -15.38 1.54 -10.18
C GLY A 31 -15.97 0.81 -9.00
N ASN A 32 -15.78 1.37 -7.82
CA ASN A 32 -16.37 0.89 -6.60
C ASN A 32 -16.72 2.06 -5.68
N ALA A 33 -17.74 1.86 -4.86
CA ALA A 33 -18.10 2.77 -3.78
C ALA A 33 -18.26 1.94 -2.50
N ARG A 34 -17.83 2.49 -1.37
CA ARG A 34 -18.00 1.83 -0.08
C ARG A 34 -18.26 2.80 1.06
N VAL A 35 -19.03 2.33 2.03
CA VAL A 35 -19.34 3.02 3.28
C VAL A 35 -18.64 2.30 4.41
N ILE A 36 -17.81 3.04 5.15
CA ILE A 36 -17.00 2.55 6.26
C ILE A 36 -17.42 3.30 7.52
N LEU A 37 -17.83 2.56 8.54
CA LEU A 37 -18.05 3.02 9.90
C LEU A 37 -16.90 2.47 10.76
N PRO A 38 -15.86 3.28 11.04
CA PRO A 38 -14.68 2.82 11.78
C PRO A 38 -15.06 2.17 13.11
N GLY A 39 -14.49 0.99 13.39
CA GLY A 39 -14.77 0.22 14.60
C GLY A 39 -16.03 -0.65 14.54
N MET A 40 -16.86 -0.51 13.50
CA MET A 40 -18.10 -1.29 13.30
C MET A 40 -18.05 -2.14 12.03
N THR A 41 -17.90 -1.53 10.85
CA THR A 41 -17.86 -2.24 9.56
C THR A 41 -16.43 -2.56 9.13
N ALA A 42 -16.26 -3.30 8.04
CA ALA A 42 -14.94 -3.55 7.47
C ALA A 42 -14.29 -2.21 7.06
N CYS A 43 -13.02 -2.02 7.44
CA CYS A 43 -12.23 -0.86 7.03
C CYS A 43 -11.50 -1.11 5.70
N ILE A 44 -10.66 -0.17 5.26
CA ILE A 44 -9.86 -0.33 4.04
C ILE A 44 -8.93 -1.54 4.17
N GLU A 45 -8.23 -1.69 5.30
CA GLU A 45 -7.31 -2.80 5.55
C GLU A 45 -8.01 -4.17 5.62
N CYS A 46 -9.27 -4.23 6.04
CA CYS A 46 -10.03 -5.48 5.97
C CYS A 46 -10.18 -5.99 4.53
N THR A 47 -10.20 -5.08 3.56
CA THR A 47 -10.45 -5.37 2.13
C THR A 47 -9.22 -5.12 1.25
N LEU A 48 -8.03 -5.00 1.83
CA LEU A 48 -6.79 -4.70 1.09
C LEU A 48 -6.48 -5.71 -0.02
N GLU A 49 -6.87 -6.98 0.19
CA GLU A 49 -6.70 -8.06 -0.78
C GLU A 49 -7.61 -7.95 -2.02
N LEU A 50 -8.63 -7.09 -1.98
CA LEU A 50 -9.51 -6.84 -3.13
C LEU A 50 -8.86 -5.93 -4.19
N TYR A 51 -7.78 -5.22 -3.84
CA TYR A 51 -7.04 -4.44 -4.81
C TYR A 51 -6.30 -5.35 -5.80
N PRO A 52 -6.25 -4.98 -7.09
CA PRO A 52 -5.50 -5.75 -8.07
C PRO A 52 -4.00 -5.76 -7.72
N PRO A 53 -3.28 -6.84 -8.06
CA PRO A 53 -1.85 -6.92 -7.81
C PRO A 53 -1.12 -5.80 -8.58
N GLN A 54 -0.19 -5.12 -7.93
CA GLN A 54 0.62 -4.10 -8.57
C GLN A 54 1.52 -4.72 -9.65
N VAL A 55 1.51 -4.15 -10.84
CA VAL A 55 2.42 -4.56 -11.90
C VAL A 55 3.84 -4.08 -11.56
N ASN A 56 4.68 -5.02 -11.14
CA ASN A 56 6.11 -4.83 -10.91
C ASN A 56 6.90 -5.76 -11.82
N PHE A 57 7.75 -5.17 -12.67
CA PHE A 57 8.60 -5.95 -13.57
C PHE A 57 9.86 -6.43 -12.83
N PRO A 58 10.23 -7.72 -12.92
CA PRO A 58 11.46 -8.21 -12.29
C PRO A 58 12.71 -7.54 -12.85
N MET A 59 13.66 -7.17 -11.98
CA MET A 59 14.89 -6.48 -12.39
C MET A 59 15.72 -7.27 -13.42
N CYS A 60 15.79 -8.60 -13.31
CA CYS A 60 16.50 -9.44 -14.27
C CYS A 60 15.90 -9.36 -15.68
N THR A 61 14.57 -9.27 -15.78
CA THR A 61 13.85 -9.09 -17.04
C THR A 61 14.10 -7.71 -17.62
N ILE A 62 14.02 -6.66 -16.80
CA ILE A 62 14.27 -5.27 -17.22
C ILE A 62 15.71 -5.11 -17.71
N ALA A 63 16.69 -5.63 -16.97
CA ALA A 63 18.11 -5.41 -17.25
C ALA A 63 18.63 -6.26 -18.43
N SER A 64 18.26 -7.54 -18.49
CA SER A 64 18.95 -8.51 -19.36
C SER A 64 18.06 -9.13 -20.42
N MET A 65 16.77 -9.34 -20.14
CA MET A 65 15.86 -10.12 -21.01
C MET A 65 14.53 -9.38 -21.27
N PRO A 66 14.54 -8.18 -21.89
CA PRO A 66 13.31 -7.48 -22.22
C PRO A 66 12.51 -8.27 -23.28
N ARG A 67 11.18 -8.15 -23.22
CA ARG A 67 10.24 -8.91 -24.07
C ARG A 67 9.07 -8.05 -24.55
N LEU A 68 8.66 -7.09 -23.73
CA LEU A 68 7.58 -6.15 -24.01
C LEU A 68 8.14 -4.73 -24.14
N PRO A 69 7.50 -3.82 -24.88
CA PRO A 69 7.96 -2.43 -25.02
C PRO A 69 8.03 -1.70 -23.66
N GLU A 70 7.19 -2.06 -22.70
CA GLU A 70 7.20 -1.57 -21.32
C GLU A 70 8.52 -1.89 -20.62
N HIS A 71 9.13 -3.05 -20.88
CA HIS A 71 10.43 -3.42 -20.29
C HIS A 71 11.57 -2.52 -20.79
N CYS A 72 11.48 -2.05 -22.04
CA CYS A 72 12.45 -1.12 -22.61
C CYS A 72 12.32 0.25 -21.94
N ILE A 73 11.09 0.74 -21.78
CA ILE A 73 10.81 2.03 -21.14
C ILE A 73 11.22 2.01 -19.66
N GLU A 74 10.86 0.94 -18.93
CA GLU A 74 11.17 0.84 -17.50
C GLU A 74 12.67 0.77 -17.24
N TYR A 75 13.45 0.17 -18.13
CA TYR A 75 14.91 0.22 -18.04
C TYR A 75 15.47 1.62 -18.18
N VAL A 76 14.97 2.38 -19.17
CA VAL A 76 15.46 3.74 -19.38
C VAL A 76 15.11 4.60 -18.17
N ARG A 77 13.90 4.46 -17.64
CA ARG A 77 13.44 5.15 -16.43
C ARG A 77 14.21 4.77 -15.17
N LEU A 78 14.40 3.48 -14.90
CA LEU A 78 14.97 3.00 -13.62
C LEU A 78 16.50 2.88 -13.61
N LEU A 79 17.12 2.58 -14.76
CA LEU A 79 18.54 2.26 -14.85
C LEU A 79 19.33 3.27 -15.67
N LEU A 80 18.83 3.68 -16.83
CA LEU A 80 19.60 4.57 -17.71
C LEU A 80 19.56 6.03 -17.23
N TRP A 81 18.39 6.52 -16.81
CA TRP A 81 18.24 7.89 -16.32
C TRP A 81 19.15 8.20 -15.13
N PRO A 82 19.18 7.39 -14.05
CA PRO A 82 20.08 7.65 -12.92
C PRO A 82 21.56 7.46 -13.25
N LYS A 83 21.89 6.81 -14.38
CA LYS A 83 23.27 6.56 -14.81
C LYS A 83 23.82 7.70 -15.67
N GLU A 84 23.01 8.24 -16.59
CA GLU A 84 23.49 9.23 -17.56
C GLU A 84 23.23 10.68 -17.13
N HIS A 85 22.34 10.92 -16.17
CA HIS A 85 21.95 12.27 -15.74
C HIS A 85 21.68 13.24 -16.93
N PRO A 86 20.76 12.87 -17.84
CA PRO A 86 20.64 13.51 -19.15
C PRO A 86 20.35 15.02 -19.12
N PHE A 87 19.78 15.52 -18.03
CA PHE A 87 19.44 16.93 -17.84
C PHE A 87 20.25 17.61 -16.71
N GLY A 88 21.35 16.98 -16.28
CA GLY A 88 22.25 17.48 -15.24
C GLY A 88 22.27 16.63 -13.98
N GLU A 89 23.37 16.70 -13.23
CA GLU A 89 23.50 15.96 -11.97
C GLU A 89 22.47 16.44 -10.94
N GLY A 90 21.79 15.48 -10.31
CA GLY A 90 20.76 15.74 -9.30
C GLY A 90 19.38 16.12 -9.84
N VAL A 91 19.19 16.26 -11.16
CA VAL A 91 17.86 16.49 -11.74
C VAL A 91 17.04 15.18 -11.76
N PRO A 92 15.95 15.07 -10.98
CA PRO A 92 15.12 13.88 -10.98
C PRO A 92 14.30 13.79 -12.26
N LEU A 93 13.88 12.57 -12.61
CA LEU A 93 12.94 12.37 -13.71
C LEU A 93 11.58 12.99 -13.35
N ASP A 94 11.20 14.01 -14.11
CA ASP A 94 9.84 14.54 -14.14
C ASP A 94 9.02 13.87 -15.26
N GLY A 95 7.89 13.25 -14.89
CA GLY A 95 6.98 12.61 -15.84
C GLY A 95 6.03 13.58 -16.55
N ASP A 96 5.95 14.82 -16.10
CA ASP A 96 5.16 15.90 -16.70
C ASP A 96 5.97 16.78 -17.66
N ASP A 97 7.30 16.70 -17.60
CA ASP A 97 8.20 17.41 -18.51
C ASP A 97 8.25 16.72 -19.90
N PRO A 98 7.83 17.41 -20.99
CA PRO A 98 7.84 16.84 -22.33
C PRO A 98 9.24 16.45 -22.82
N ASP A 99 10.29 17.20 -22.46
CA ASP A 99 11.66 16.93 -22.90
C ASP A 99 12.21 15.68 -22.20
N HIS A 100 11.90 15.50 -20.92
CA HIS A 100 12.24 14.28 -20.18
C HIS A 100 11.58 13.05 -20.81
N ILE A 101 10.28 13.12 -21.08
CA ILE A 101 9.54 12.01 -21.71
C ILE A 101 10.05 11.74 -23.12
N GLN A 102 10.36 12.78 -23.89
CA GLN A 102 10.92 12.65 -25.24
C GLN A 102 12.29 11.95 -25.21
N TRP A 103 13.15 12.29 -24.24
CA TRP A 103 14.43 11.61 -24.04
C TRP A 103 14.23 10.13 -23.70
N ILE A 104 13.32 9.81 -22.78
CA ILE A 104 13.02 8.42 -22.42
C ILE A 104 12.51 7.66 -23.64
N PHE A 105 11.59 8.26 -24.39
CA PHE A 105 11.02 7.66 -25.59
C PHE A 105 12.10 7.30 -26.60
N GLN A 106 13.02 8.22 -26.89
CA GLN A 106 14.11 8.00 -27.83
C GLN A 106 15.05 6.86 -27.39
N LYS A 107 15.48 6.86 -26.13
CA LYS A 107 16.32 5.78 -25.58
C LYS A 107 15.60 4.44 -25.51
N SER A 108 14.29 4.46 -25.30
CA SER A 108 13.46 3.25 -25.31
C SER A 108 13.36 2.66 -26.71
N LEU A 109 13.27 3.49 -27.76
CA LEU A 109 13.29 3.05 -29.16
C LEU A 109 14.63 2.40 -29.53
N GLU A 110 15.75 3.02 -29.15
CA GLU A 110 17.09 2.47 -29.35
C GLU A 110 17.19 1.07 -28.73
N ARG A 111 16.81 0.95 -27.45
CA ARG A 111 16.83 -0.33 -26.73
C ARG A 111 15.87 -1.36 -27.34
N ALA A 112 14.67 -0.97 -27.70
CA ALA A 112 13.71 -1.87 -28.32
C ALA A 112 14.23 -2.40 -29.67
N SER A 113 14.89 -1.56 -30.47
CA SER A 113 15.53 -1.97 -31.72
C SER A 113 16.62 -3.02 -31.50
N HIS A 114 17.45 -2.87 -30.45
CA HIS A 114 18.49 -3.86 -30.13
C HIS A 114 17.94 -5.25 -29.83
N TYR A 115 16.75 -5.34 -29.23
CA TYR A 115 16.10 -6.61 -28.87
C TYR A 115 14.98 -7.01 -29.86
N ASN A 116 14.84 -6.31 -30.99
CA ASN A 116 13.79 -6.51 -31.98
C ASN A 116 12.36 -6.44 -31.40
N ILE A 117 12.14 -5.59 -30.39
CA ILE A 117 10.84 -5.36 -29.75
C ILE A 117 10.13 -4.22 -30.47
N ARG A 118 8.85 -4.43 -30.83
CA ARG A 118 7.99 -3.41 -31.45
C ARG A 118 7.00 -2.85 -30.43
N GLY A 119 6.37 -1.72 -30.76
CA GLY A 119 5.26 -1.17 -29.98
C GLY A 119 5.65 -0.06 -28.99
N VAL A 120 6.91 0.37 -28.95
CA VAL A 120 7.30 1.58 -28.21
C VAL A 120 6.69 2.79 -28.92
N THR A 121 5.86 3.54 -28.20
CA THR A 121 5.21 4.77 -28.69
C THR A 121 5.31 5.83 -27.60
N TYR A 122 5.28 7.11 -27.97
CA TYR A 122 5.31 8.22 -27.01
C TYR A 122 4.20 8.10 -25.96
N ARG A 123 2.98 7.72 -26.38
CA ARG A 123 1.84 7.48 -25.49
C ARG A 123 2.12 6.36 -24.48
N LEU A 124 2.71 5.25 -24.92
CA LEU A 124 3.08 4.16 -24.03
C LEU A 124 4.19 4.58 -23.05
N THR A 125 5.16 5.39 -23.51
CA THR A 125 6.20 5.95 -22.65
C THR A 125 5.60 6.79 -21.52
N GLN A 126 4.67 7.69 -21.83
CA GLN A 126 3.93 8.44 -20.81
C GLN A 126 3.17 7.52 -19.85
N GLY A 127 2.49 6.51 -20.40
CA GLY A 127 1.73 5.51 -19.64
C GLY A 127 2.58 4.78 -18.60
N VAL A 128 3.75 4.29 -19.00
CA VAL A 128 4.68 3.57 -18.12
C VAL A 128 5.35 4.51 -17.11
N VAL A 129 5.86 5.67 -17.56
CA VAL A 129 6.60 6.60 -16.68
C VAL A 129 5.70 7.16 -15.58
N LYS A 130 4.49 7.60 -15.93
CA LYS A 130 3.54 8.19 -14.99
C LYS A 130 2.62 7.17 -14.33
N ARG A 131 2.71 5.88 -14.68
CA ARG A 131 1.76 4.82 -14.29
C ARG A 131 0.30 5.25 -14.50
N ILE A 132 -0.01 5.76 -15.70
CA ILE A 132 -1.31 6.35 -16.02
C ILE A 132 -2.42 5.31 -15.88
N ILE A 133 -3.41 5.61 -15.06
CA ILE A 133 -4.67 4.87 -14.98
C ILE A 133 -5.67 5.52 -15.96
N PRO A 134 -6.24 4.79 -16.94
CA PRO A 134 -7.26 5.33 -17.83
C PRO A 134 -8.46 5.88 -17.05
N ALA A 135 -8.97 7.05 -17.43
CA ALA A 135 -10.09 7.70 -16.75
C ALA A 135 -11.07 8.33 -17.76
N VAL A 136 -12.36 8.23 -17.45
CA VAL A 136 -13.47 8.84 -18.21
C VAL A 136 -14.47 9.50 -17.27
N ALA A 137 -15.18 10.52 -17.75
CA ALA A 137 -16.11 11.29 -16.92
C ALA A 137 -17.32 10.46 -16.44
N SER A 138 -17.81 9.52 -17.26
CA SER A 138 -18.98 8.69 -16.94
C SER A 138 -18.81 7.86 -15.68
N THR A 139 -17.71 7.09 -15.58
CA THR A 139 -17.42 6.25 -14.41
C THR A 139 -17.27 7.08 -13.13
N ASN A 140 -16.58 8.23 -13.23
CA ASN A 140 -16.46 9.17 -12.11
C ASN A 140 -17.81 9.72 -11.66
N ALA A 141 -18.67 10.09 -12.61
CA ALA A 141 -20.02 10.57 -12.31
C ALA A 141 -20.86 9.50 -11.59
N VAL A 142 -20.80 8.24 -12.05
CA VAL A 142 -21.53 7.12 -11.42
C VAL A 142 -21.06 6.90 -9.98
N ILE A 143 -19.75 6.75 -9.76
CA ILE A 143 -19.22 6.48 -8.41
C ILE A 143 -19.43 7.68 -7.49
N ALA A 144 -19.18 8.91 -7.95
CA ALA A 144 -19.43 10.11 -7.15
C ALA A 144 -20.90 10.27 -6.78
N ALA A 145 -21.84 9.91 -7.67
CA ALA A 145 -23.27 9.94 -7.38
C ALA A 145 -23.66 8.95 -6.27
N VAL A 146 -23.13 7.73 -6.31
CA VAL A 146 -23.33 6.74 -5.23
C VAL A 146 -22.75 7.28 -3.92
N CYS A 147 -21.50 7.75 -3.92
CA CYS A 147 -20.87 8.29 -2.71
C CYS A 147 -21.66 9.48 -2.12
N ALA A 148 -22.07 10.45 -2.93
CA ALA A 148 -22.84 11.60 -2.47
C ALA A 148 -24.23 11.20 -1.92
N THR A 149 -24.86 10.19 -2.53
CA THR A 149 -26.12 9.63 -2.03
C THR A 149 -25.94 9.04 -0.63
N GLU A 150 -24.85 8.29 -0.40
CA GLU A 150 -24.57 7.71 0.91
C GLU A 150 -24.22 8.76 1.98
N VAL A 151 -23.50 9.82 1.59
CA VAL A 151 -23.28 10.99 2.47
C VAL A 151 -24.61 11.60 2.89
N PHE A 152 -25.54 11.82 1.95
CA PHE A 152 -26.86 12.37 2.25
C PHE A 152 -27.66 11.47 3.20
N LYS A 153 -27.67 10.16 2.96
CA LYS A 153 -28.36 9.18 3.83
C LYS A 153 -27.81 9.22 5.25
N ILE A 154 -26.49 9.22 5.42
CA ILE A 154 -25.83 9.25 6.73
C ILE A 154 -26.12 10.58 7.45
N ALA A 155 -26.02 11.71 6.75
CA ALA A 155 -26.22 13.02 7.35
C ALA A 155 -27.66 13.30 7.80
N THR A 156 -28.66 12.73 7.10
CA THR A 156 -30.08 13.03 7.33
C THR A 156 -30.85 11.89 7.99
N SER A 157 -30.25 10.69 8.07
CA SER A 157 -30.96 9.46 8.45
C SER A 157 -32.22 9.18 7.61
N ALA A 158 -32.30 9.72 6.39
CA ALA A 158 -33.48 9.55 5.53
C ALA A 158 -33.69 8.10 5.09
N TYR A 159 -32.60 7.36 4.88
CA TYR A 159 -32.60 5.94 4.52
C TYR A 159 -31.43 5.22 5.17
N ILE A 160 -31.51 3.89 5.20
CA ILE A 160 -30.41 3.02 5.62
C ILE A 160 -29.24 3.19 4.62
N PRO A 161 -28.00 3.43 5.10
CA PRO A 161 -26.82 3.51 4.23
C PRO A 161 -26.53 2.18 3.52
N LEU A 162 -25.75 2.25 2.44
CA LEU A 162 -25.19 1.13 1.72
C LEU A 162 -24.41 0.25 2.71
N ASN A 163 -24.70 -1.05 2.67
CA ASN A 163 -24.04 -2.00 3.54
C ASN A 163 -22.67 -2.42 2.94
N ASN A 164 -21.66 -1.64 3.29
CA ASN A 164 -20.25 -1.82 2.93
C ASN A 164 -19.90 -1.54 1.48
N TYR A 165 -20.14 -2.43 0.50
CA TYR A 165 -19.42 -2.40 -0.78
C TYR A 165 -20.33 -2.48 -2.01
N LEU A 166 -20.02 -1.67 -3.02
CA LEU A 166 -20.61 -1.71 -4.36
C LEU A 166 -19.49 -1.73 -5.42
N VAL A 167 -19.61 -2.61 -6.40
CA VAL A 167 -18.77 -2.67 -7.61
C VAL A 167 -19.61 -2.26 -8.83
N PHE A 168 -18.99 -1.53 -9.74
CA PHE A 168 -19.56 -1.06 -11.02
C PHE A 168 -18.65 -1.48 -12.18
N ASN A 169 -19.26 -1.92 -13.28
CA ASN A 169 -18.57 -2.26 -14.53
C ASN A 169 -19.47 -1.95 -15.73
N ASP A 170 -18.92 -1.22 -16.71
CA ASP A 170 -19.61 -0.77 -17.95
C ASP A 170 -18.88 -1.23 -19.23
N VAL A 171 -18.16 -2.34 -19.17
CA VAL A 171 -17.47 -2.90 -20.35
C VAL A 171 -18.42 -3.73 -21.24
N ASP A 172 -19.36 -4.46 -20.63
CA ASP A 172 -20.35 -5.30 -21.32
C ASP A 172 -21.72 -5.09 -20.68
N GLY A 173 -22.48 -4.16 -21.26
CA GLY A 173 -23.68 -3.60 -20.63
C GLY A 173 -23.36 -2.92 -19.29
N LEU A 174 -24.39 -2.71 -18.48
CA LEU A 174 -24.25 -2.11 -17.14
C LEU A 174 -24.38 -3.19 -16.07
N TYR A 175 -23.34 -3.35 -15.27
CA TYR A 175 -23.31 -4.29 -14.17
C TYR A 175 -22.94 -3.61 -12.86
N THR A 176 -23.73 -3.89 -11.82
CA THR A 176 -23.42 -3.55 -10.44
C THR A 176 -23.60 -4.75 -9.54
N TYR A 177 -22.71 -4.88 -8.56
CA TYR A 177 -22.82 -5.89 -7.50
C TYR A 177 -22.63 -5.23 -6.15
N THR A 178 -23.55 -5.51 -5.22
CA THR A 178 -23.50 -4.97 -3.85
C THR A 178 -23.39 -6.13 -2.88
N PHE A 179 -22.47 -6.03 -1.93
CA PHE A 179 -22.27 -7.03 -0.90
C PHE A 179 -21.73 -6.41 0.39
N GLU A 180 -22.00 -7.06 1.51
CA GLU A 180 -21.42 -6.70 2.80
C GLU A 180 -20.06 -7.38 2.94
N ALA A 181 -18.97 -6.61 2.86
CA ALA A 181 -17.65 -7.18 3.13
C ALA A 181 -17.49 -7.43 4.64
N GLU A 182 -16.98 -8.62 5.00
CA GLU A 182 -16.79 -8.98 6.40
C GLU A 182 -15.63 -8.20 7.03
N ARG A 183 -15.84 -7.73 8.26
CA ARG A 183 -14.78 -7.13 9.06
C ARG A 183 -13.87 -8.23 9.60
N LYS A 184 -12.60 -8.22 9.18
CA LYS A 184 -11.58 -9.12 9.73
C LYS A 184 -11.39 -8.84 11.24
N GLU A 185 -11.61 -9.86 12.07
CA GLU A 185 -11.44 -9.75 13.53
C GLU A 185 -9.99 -9.42 13.93
N ASN A 186 -9.04 -9.99 13.18
CA ASN A 186 -7.61 -9.75 13.30
C ASN A 186 -7.13 -8.69 12.31
N CYS A 187 -7.91 -7.63 12.04
CA CYS A 187 -7.47 -6.54 11.17
C CYS A 187 -6.36 -5.71 11.85
N PRO A 188 -5.21 -5.46 11.23
CA PRO A 188 -4.10 -4.70 11.83
C PRO A 188 -4.45 -3.24 12.14
N ALA A 189 -5.48 -2.69 11.50
CA ALA A 189 -5.88 -1.30 11.67
C ALA A 189 -7.07 -1.15 12.62
N CYS A 190 -8.18 -1.85 12.37
CA CYS A 190 -9.42 -1.62 13.13
C CYS A 190 -9.69 -2.64 14.25
N SER A 191 -8.83 -3.64 14.46
CA SER A 191 -8.92 -4.48 15.66
C SER A 191 -8.28 -3.77 16.85
N GLN A 192 -8.81 -4.01 18.05
CA GLN A 192 -8.22 -3.54 19.31
C GLN A 192 -7.21 -4.55 19.89
N LEU A 193 -7.06 -5.72 19.24
CA LEU A 193 -6.25 -6.81 19.74
C LEU A 193 -4.89 -6.81 19.05
N PRO A 194 -3.78 -6.96 19.81
CA PRO A 194 -2.47 -7.17 19.22
C PRO A 194 -2.46 -8.36 18.25
N GLN A 195 -1.78 -8.19 17.14
CA GLN A 195 -1.58 -9.22 16.12
C GLN A 195 -0.59 -10.27 16.63
N ASN A 196 -0.95 -11.54 16.65
CA ASN A 196 -0.01 -12.60 17.04
C ASN A 196 0.95 -12.91 15.88
N ILE A 197 2.26 -12.86 16.14
CA ILE A 197 3.30 -13.29 15.20
C ILE A 197 4.09 -14.45 15.79
N GLN A 198 4.47 -15.39 14.94
CA GLN A 198 5.12 -16.63 15.35
C GLN A 198 6.49 -16.72 14.69
N PHE A 199 7.53 -16.79 15.50
CA PHE A 199 8.91 -16.91 15.03
C PHE A 199 9.70 -17.83 15.97
N SER A 200 10.74 -18.49 15.45
CA SER A 200 11.68 -19.20 16.31
C SER A 200 12.52 -18.20 17.12
N PRO A 201 12.97 -18.52 18.36
CA PRO A 201 13.90 -17.67 19.11
C PRO A 201 15.21 -17.37 18.35
N SER A 202 15.60 -18.25 17.43
CA SER A 202 16.79 -18.12 16.59
C SER A 202 16.55 -17.34 15.29
N ALA A 203 15.31 -16.97 14.99
CA ALA A 203 14.98 -16.15 13.82
C ALA A 203 15.68 -14.79 13.94
N LYS A 204 16.06 -14.22 12.80
CA LYS A 204 16.65 -12.89 12.74
C LYS A 204 15.58 -11.80 12.71
N LEU A 205 15.93 -10.61 13.17
CA LEU A 205 15.04 -9.44 13.05
C LEU A 205 14.70 -9.13 11.58
N GLN A 206 15.61 -9.43 10.65
CA GLN A 206 15.35 -9.33 9.20
C GLN A 206 14.14 -10.18 8.78
N GLU A 207 13.96 -11.38 9.31
CA GLU A 207 12.85 -12.27 8.95
C GLU A 207 11.50 -11.69 9.39
N VAL A 208 11.47 -11.03 10.55
CA VAL A 208 10.28 -10.31 11.04
C VAL A 208 9.98 -9.12 10.13
N LEU A 209 11.01 -8.36 9.73
CA LEU A 209 10.87 -7.24 8.81
C LEU A 209 10.31 -7.69 7.46
N ASP A 210 10.86 -8.77 6.92
CA ASP A 210 10.43 -9.35 5.65
C ASP A 210 8.99 -9.86 5.72
N TYR A 211 8.56 -10.41 6.86
CA TYR A 211 7.15 -10.78 7.08
C TYR A 211 6.22 -9.56 7.05
N LEU A 212 6.57 -8.47 7.73
CA LEU A 212 5.75 -7.25 7.76
C LEU A 212 5.57 -6.62 6.37
N ILE A 213 6.61 -6.70 5.54
CA ILE A 213 6.61 -6.15 4.17
C ILE A 213 5.86 -7.07 3.20
N ASN A 214 6.16 -8.37 3.23
CA ASN A 214 5.68 -9.32 2.20
C ASN A 214 4.35 -9.99 2.55
N SER A 215 3.89 -9.93 3.80
CA SER A 215 2.60 -10.52 4.18
C SER A 215 1.45 -9.84 3.44
N ALA A 216 0.62 -10.63 2.75
CA ALA A 216 -0.53 -10.14 1.98
C ALA A 216 -1.54 -9.36 2.84
N SER A 217 -1.61 -9.65 4.15
CA SER A 217 -2.52 -8.99 5.08
C SER A 217 -2.01 -7.64 5.60
N LEU A 218 -0.71 -7.35 5.49
CA LEU A 218 -0.08 -6.16 6.08
C LEU A 218 0.47 -5.21 5.01
N GLN A 219 1.27 -5.74 4.07
CA GLN A 219 1.88 -5.01 2.94
C GLN A 219 2.51 -3.65 3.34
N MET A 220 3.26 -3.63 4.47
CA MET A 220 3.90 -2.41 4.98
C MET A 220 5.04 -1.95 4.07
N LYS A 221 5.26 -0.64 3.95
CA LYS A 221 6.21 -0.07 2.99
C LYS A 221 7.63 0.04 3.54
N SER A 222 7.78 0.53 4.76
CA SER A 222 9.07 0.77 5.42
C SER A 222 8.89 0.69 6.95
N PRO A 223 8.55 -0.50 7.49
CA PRO A 223 8.13 -0.64 8.87
C PRO A 223 9.26 -0.36 9.87
N ALA A 224 8.91 0.33 10.93
CA ALA A 224 9.75 0.67 12.07
C ALA A 224 9.38 -0.19 13.26
N ILE A 225 10.33 -0.96 13.79
CA ILE A 225 10.07 -1.92 14.88
C ILE A 225 10.70 -1.39 16.17
N THR A 226 9.88 -1.29 17.22
CA THR A 226 10.29 -0.87 18.56
C THR A 226 9.75 -1.84 19.61
N ALA A 227 10.46 -1.99 20.72
CA ALA A 227 10.06 -2.87 21.82
C ALA A 227 10.52 -2.31 23.17
N THR A 228 9.79 -2.65 24.23
CA THR A 228 10.15 -2.30 25.61
C THR A 228 11.16 -3.30 26.16
N LEU A 229 12.41 -2.90 26.31
CA LEU A 229 13.49 -3.73 26.86
C LEU A 229 13.97 -3.13 28.19
N GLU A 230 14.02 -3.93 29.25
CA GLU A 230 14.46 -3.50 30.59
C GLU A 230 13.76 -2.21 31.09
N GLY A 231 12.46 -2.08 30.80
CA GLY A 231 11.65 -0.92 31.20
C GLY A 231 11.87 0.36 30.36
N LYS A 232 12.64 0.29 29.26
CA LYS A 232 12.84 1.40 28.33
C LYS A 232 12.43 1.01 26.91
N ASN A 233 11.77 1.93 26.21
CA ASN A 233 11.48 1.74 24.79
C ASN A 233 12.77 1.83 23.98
N ARG A 234 13.06 0.77 23.22
CA ARG A 234 14.25 0.67 22.39
C ARG A 234 13.84 0.46 20.94
N THR A 235 14.44 1.25 20.06
CA THR A 235 14.29 1.08 18.62
C THR A 235 15.12 -0.11 18.16
N LEU A 236 14.45 -1.14 17.62
CA LEU A 236 15.11 -2.32 17.08
C LEU A 236 15.61 -2.03 15.67
N TYR A 237 14.74 -1.43 14.84
CA TYR A 237 15.06 -1.00 13.48
C TYR A 237 14.14 0.14 13.02
N LEU A 238 14.70 1.14 12.31
CA LEU A 238 13.97 2.29 11.79
C LEU A 238 14.60 2.78 10.47
N GLN A 239 13.81 2.84 9.39
CA GLN A 239 14.29 3.26 8.06
C GLN A 239 14.09 4.75 7.76
N SER A 240 13.15 5.42 8.43
CA SER A 240 12.74 6.78 8.08
C SER A 240 13.81 7.85 8.37
N VAL A 241 14.73 7.58 9.29
CA VAL A 241 15.80 8.51 9.69
C VAL A 241 17.15 7.84 9.47
N THR A 242 17.94 8.33 8.50
CA THR A 242 19.21 7.73 8.09
C THR A 242 20.19 7.52 9.25
N SER A 243 20.30 8.50 10.17
CA SER A 243 21.19 8.40 11.33
C SER A 243 20.80 7.29 12.32
N ILE A 244 19.51 6.95 12.41
CA ILE A 244 19.02 5.86 13.26
C ILE A 244 19.07 4.53 12.50
N GLU A 245 18.81 4.56 11.20
CA GLU A 245 18.92 3.41 10.30
C GLU A 245 20.33 2.81 10.37
N GLU A 246 21.37 3.64 10.19
CA GLU A 246 22.77 3.18 10.26
C GLU A 246 23.12 2.56 11.61
N ARG A 247 22.58 3.10 12.71
CA ARG A 247 22.81 2.61 14.07
C ARG A 247 22.06 1.32 14.38
N THR A 248 20.91 1.10 13.75
CA THR A 248 20.02 -0.03 14.02
C THR A 248 20.12 -1.15 12.99
N ARG A 249 20.67 -0.88 11.80
CA ARG A 249 20.96 -1.87 10.75
C ARG A 249 21.72 -3.11 11.25
N PRO A 250 22.72 -3.01 12.17
CA PRO A 250 23.38 -4.20 12.71
C PRO A 250 22.46 -5.14 13.51
N ASN A 251 21.30 -4.66 13.97
CA ASN A 251 20.33 -5.50 14.67
C ASN A 251 19.58 -6.45 13.73
N LEU A 252 19.51 -6.14 12.42
CA LEU A 252 18.82 -7.00 11.44
C LEU A 252 19.44 -8.39 11.33
N SER A 253 20.76 -8.48 11.51
CA SER A 253 21.49 -9.76 11.50
C SER A 253 21.46 -10.52 12.82
N LYS A 254 20.99 -9.89 13.92
CA LYS A 254 20.90 -10.51 15.25
C LYS A 254 19.63 -11.31 15.38
N THR A 255 19.69 -12.36 16.21
CA THR A 255 18.51 -13.18 16.53
C THR A 255 17.58 -12.48 17.50
N LEU A 256 16.30 -12.86 17.53
CA LEU A 256 15.33 -12.30 18.47
C LEU A 256 15.79 -12.48 19.93
N LYS A 257 16.41 -13.62 20.24
CA LYS A 257 16.99 -13.89 21.56
C LYS A 257 18.21 -13.02 21.88
N GLU A 258 19.10 -12.77 20.91
CA GLU A 258 20.25 -11.86 21.09
C GLU A 258 19.83 -10.40 21.30
N LEU A 259 18.68 -10.00 20.74
CA LEU A 259 18.09 -8.69 20.94
C LEU A 259 17.39 -8.54 22.31
N GLY A 260 17.32 -9.62 23.10
CA GLY A 260 16.68 -9.64 24.41
C GLY A 260 15.16 -9.70 24.36
N LEU A 261 14.58 -10.10 23.22
CA LEU A 261 13.13 -10.28 23.10
C LEU A 261 12.68 -11.55 23.83
N VAL A 262 11.55 -11.45 24.53
CA VAL A 262 10.96 -12.56 25.28
C VAL A 262 9.65 -13.01 24.65
N ASP A 263 9.28 -14.26 24.91
CA ASP A 263 7.99 -14.80 24.48
C ASP A 263 6.83 -14.03 25.13
N GLY A 264 5.79 -13.74 24.35
CA GLY A 264 4.63 -12.95 24.74
C GLY A 264 4.85 -11.43 24.77
N GLN A 265 6.03 -10.93 24.39
CA GLN A 265 6.33 -9.50 24.37
C GLN A 265 5.62 -8.77 23.23
N GLU A 266 5.21 -7.53 23.49
CA GLU A 266 4.64 -6.65 22.46
C GLU A 266 5.73 -5.89 21.69
N LEU A 267 5.59 -5.92 20.36
CA LEU A 267 6.34 -5.12 19.42
C LEU A 267 5.44 -4.00 18.90
N ALA A 268 5.91 -2.77 19.03
CA ALA A 268 5.26 -1.59 18.47
C ALA A 268 5.85 -1.31 17.09
N VAL A 269 5.01 -1.47 16.05
CA VAL A 269 5.39 -1.26 14.65
C VAL A 269 4.70 -0.01 14.12
N ALA A 270 5.48 0.93 13.59
CA ALA A 270 4.96 2.10 12.89
C ALA A 270 5.36 2.02 11.41
N ASP A 271 4.49 2.43 10.50
CA ASP A 271 4.78 2.44 9.07
C ASP A 271 4.21 3.70 8.39
N VAL A 272 4.64 3.98 7.17
CA VAL A 272 4.06 5.05 6.35
C VAL A 272 2.66 4.67 5.86
N THR A 273 2.32 3.37 5.76
CA THR A 273 0.96 2.94 5.40
C THR A 273 -0.07 3.26 6.48
N THR A 274 0.29 3.20 7.76
CA THR A 274 -0.62 3.41 8.89
C THR A 274 -0.06 4.43 9.90
N PRO A 275 -0.77 5.53 10.20
CA PRO A 275 -0.34 6.54 11.16
C PRO A 275 -0.44 6.07 12.61
N GLN A 276 -1.12 4.96 12.86
CA GLN A 276 -1.16 4.32 14.17
C GLN A 276 -0.06 3.28 14.28
N THR A 277 0.50 3.18 15.48
CA THR A 277 1.38 2.07 15.83
C THR A 277 0.54 0.81 15.96
N VAL A 278 0.85 -0.19 15.13
CA VAL A 278 0.26 -1.52 15.21
C VAL A 278 1.02 -2.33 16.25
N LEU A 279 0.29 -2.95 17.17
CA LEU A 279 0.88 -3.80 18.21
C LEU A 279 0.89 -5.25 17.75
N PHE A 280 2.05 -5.88 17.82
CA PHE A 280 2.23 -7.29 17.55
C PHE A 280 2.68 -8.02 18.80
N LYS A 281 2.06 -9.15 19.12
CA LYS A 281 2.47 -10.01 20.22
C LYS A 281 3.34 -11.14 19.69
N LEU A 282 4.60 -11.17 20.13
CA LEU A 282 5.59 -12.15 19.71
C LEU A 282 5.35 -13.48 20.42
N HIS A 283 5.20 -14.55 19.65
CA HIS A 283 5.13 -15.91 20.15
C HIS A 283 6.30 -16.74 19.62
N PHE A 284 7.07 -17.32 20.55
CA PHE A 284 8.16 -18.21 20.18
C PHE A 284 7.66 -19.63 19.93
N THR A 285 7.80 -20.07 18.69
CA THR A 285 7.57 -21.47 18.30
C THR A 285 8.87 -22.24 18.44
N SER A 286 8.84 -23.33 19.21
CA SER A 286 9.96 -24.23 19.49
C SER A 286 10.69 -24.72 18.25
#